data_AF-A0A1E1WJU0-F1
#
_entry.id   AF-A0A1E1WJU0-F1
#
_cell.length_a   1.000
_cell.length_b   1.000
_cell.length_c   1.000
_cell.angle_alpha   90.00
_cell.angle_beta   90.00
_cell.angle_gamma   90.00
#
_symmetry.space_group_name_H-M   'P 1'
#
loop_
_entity.id
_entity.type
_entity.pdbx_description
1 polymer ?
#
loop_
_entity_poly.entity_id
_entity_poly.type
_entity_poly.pdbx_seq_one_letter_code
_entity_poly.pdbx_strand_id
1 'polypeptide(L)'
;SAVRLANEPLLSLVLTCLRHQDDQKEQLLSSIHAQLQHYLTHARDHERSACNDTWQDDAAPEALQLRFSLAGGMFDAIRRSYQLTSDWAVLLTQLVAHQVVDAYNNSLCRSNLFTTLIDMLATLIHSTLADGGDDNNRKHYQNLMKKLKKEIGDRHGPSVQSVRQLLPLSKNTIIEVIACEPLGCLVDQKGNKITGFDSDKKQGLRLTDKQRVSSWELV
;
A
#
# COMPACT_ATOMS: atom_id res chain seq x y z
N SER A 1 -9.91 -12.42 11.25
CA SER A 1 -10.96 -13.10 10.45
C SER A 1 -12.28 -13.32 11.19
N ALA A 2 -12.31 -13.79 12.45
CA ALA A 2 -13.55 -14.05 13.20
C ALA A 2 -14.43 -12.79 13.46
N VAL A 3 -13.83 -11.62 13.65
CA VAL A 3 -14.56 -10.37 13.94
C VAL A 3 -15.25 -9.76 12.70
N ARG A 4 -14.69 -9.93 11.50
CA ARG A 4 -15.40 -9.57 10.25
C ARG A 4 -16.63 -10.43 10.05
N LEU A 5 -16.53 -11.72 10.37
CA LEU A 5 -17.65 -12.66 10.31
C LEU A 5 -18.72 -12.32 11.35
N ALA A 6 -18.33 -11.91 12.56
CA ALA A 6 -19.28 -11.50 13.60
C ALA A 6 -20.06 -10.22 13.25
N ASN A 7 -19.44 -9.30 12.52
CA ASN A 7 -20.06 -8.02 12.15
C ASN A 7 -20.67 -8.00 10.74
N GLU A 8 -20.53 -9.06 9.96
CA GLU A 8 -21.07 -9.14 8.59
C GLU A 8 -22.58 -8.86 8.52
N PRO A 9 -23.43 -9.40 9.42
CA PRO A 9 -24.86 -9.10 9.39
C PRO A 9 -25.16 -7.61 9.65
N LEU A 10 -24.42 -6.98 10.57
CA LEU A 10 -24.57 -5.56 10.87
C LEU A 10 -24.12 -4.69 9.70
N LEU A 11 -22.96 -5.00 9.11
CA LEU A 11 -22.46 -4.29 7.93
C LEU A 11 -23.44 -4.39 6.76
N SER A 12 -23.95 -5.60 6.50
CA SER A 12 -24.94 -5.84 5.45
C SER A 12 -26.24 -5.06 5.68
N LEU A 13 -26.72 -5.02 6.93
CA LEU A 13 -27.89 -4.23 7.30
C LEU A 13 -27.67 -2.74 7.05
N VAL A 14 -26.55 -2.18 7.54
CA VAL A 14 -26.21 -0.76 7.36
C VAL A 14 -26.14 -0.40 5.88
N LEU A 15 -25.40 -1.19 5.08
CA LEU A 15 -25.26 -0.95 3.64
C LEU A 15 -26.60 -1.09 2.89
N THR A 16 -27.47 -2.00 3.32
CA THR A 16 -28.80 -2.17 2.76
C THR A 16 -29.69 -0.96 3.07
N CYS A 17 -29.70 -0.47 4.31
CA CYS A 17 -30.42 0.74 4.70
C CYS A 17 -29.94 1.98 3.93
N LEU A 18 -28.64 2.03 3.60
CA LEU A 18 -28.04 3.14 2.88
C LEU A 18 -28.14 3.04 1.36
N ARG A 19 -28.59 1.91 0.77
CA ARG A 19 -28.45 1.60 -0.67
C ARG A 19 -28.86 2.75 -1.60
N HIS A 20 -29.90 3.50 -1.25
CA HIS A 20 -30.42 4.62 -2.04
C HIS A 20 -30.36 5.98 -1.32
N GLN A 21 -29.55 6.08 -0.26
CA GLN A 21 -29.42 7.27 0.59
C GLN A 21 -28.05 7.92 0.36
N ASP A 22 -27.88 8.58 -0.79
CA ASP A 22 -26.57 9.11 -1.19
C ASP A 22 -26.03 10.18 -0.24
N ASP A 23 -26.89 11.10 0.22
CA ASP A 23 -26.50 12.11 1.21
C ASP A 23 -26.04 11.48 2.53
N GLN A 24 -26.71 10.39 2.94
CA GLN A 24 -26.35 9.66 4.17
C GLN A 24 -25.05 8.87 4.00
N LYS A 25 -24.81 8.29 2.81
CA LYS A 25 -23.52 7.65 2.49
C LYS A 25 -22.39 8.68 2.57
N GLU A 26 -22.56 9.86 1.99
CA GLU A 26 -21.54 10.90 2.00
C GLU A 26 -21.27 11.44 3.41
N GLN A 27 -22.33 11.66 4.20
CA GLN A 27 -22.19 12.03 5.62
C GLN A 27 -21.46 10.97 6.43
N LEU A 28 -21.79 9.69 6.24
CA LEU A 28 -21.11 8.59 6.92
C LEU A 28 -19.64 8.48 6.48
N LEU A 29 -19.36 8.60 5.18
CA LEU A 29 -18.00 8.62 4.66
C LEU A 29 -17.20 9.79 5.22
N SER A 30 -17.78 10.99 5.32
CA SER A 30 -17.14 12.15 5.94
C SER A 30 -16.81 11.88 7.42
N SER A 31 -17.72 11.25 8.15
CA SER A 31 -17.49 10.86 9.55
C SER A 31 -16.37 9.83 9.69
N ILE A 32 -16.37 8.79 8.86
CA ILE A 32 -15.30 7.77 8.84
C ILE A 32 -13.95 8.42 8.50
N HIS A 33 -13.92 9.29 7.49
CA HIS A 33 -12.73 10.01 7.08
C HIS A 33 -12.16 10.85 8.24
N ALA A 34 -13.01 11.62 8.94
CA ALA A 34 -12.61 12.42 10.09
C ALA A 34 -12.04 11.54 11.23
N GLN A 35 -12.65 10.38 11.50
CA GLN A 35 -12.14 9.44 12.49
C GLN A 35 -10.77 8.88 12.10
N LEU A 36 -10.56 8.51 10.85
CA LEU A 36 -9.26 8.05 10.35
C LEU A 36 -8.19 9.16 10.39
N GLN A 37 -8.57 10.40 10.09
CA GLN A 37 -7.68 11.57 10.25
C GLN A 37 -7.31 11.83 11.72
N HIS A 38 -8.20 11.53 12.66
CA HIS A 38 -7.89 11.63 14.08
C HIS A 38 -6.76 10.66 14.48
N TYR A 39 -6.84 9.40 14.05
CA TYR A 39 -5.74 8.44 14.24
C TYR A 39 -4.43 8.95 13.62
N LEU A 40 -4.49 9.54 12.42
CA LEU A 40 -3.31 10.09 11.77
C LEU A 40 -2.68 11.25 12.54
N THR A 41 -3.51 12.17 13.04
CA THR A 41 -3.04 13.32 13.83
C THR A 41 -2.34 12.84 15.09
N HIS A 42 -2.95 11.88 15.79
CA HIS A 42 -2.36 11.29 16.97
C HIS A 42 -1.03 10.57 16.68
N ALA A 43 -0.93 9.83 15.57
CA ALA A 43 0.32 9.20 15.15
C ALA A 43 1.43 10.22 14.88
N ARG A 44 1.11 11.34 14.23
CA ARG A 44 2.05 12.43 13.92
C ARG A 44 2.53 13.14 15.18
N ASP A 45 1.65 13.36 16.14
CA ASP A 45 2.01 13.98 17.41
C ASP A 45 2.89 13.04 18.24
N HIS A 46 2.64 11.73 18.17
CA HIS A 46 3.50 10.72 18.77
C HIS A 46 4.90 10.67 18.13
N GLU A 47 5.01 10.69 16.79
CA GLU A 47 6.29 10.78 16.06
C GLU A 47 7.13 11.98 16.54
N ARG A 48 6.48 13.08 16.95
CA ARG A 48 7.15 14.31 17.42
C ARG A 48 7.54 14.29 18.89
N SER A 49 6.84 13.51 19.73
CA SER A 49 6.95 13.63 21.18
C SER A 49 8.07 12.81 21.82
N ALA A 50 8.84 12.01 21.05
CA ALA A 50 9.95 11.15 21.52
C ALA A 50 9.62 10.24 22.72
N CYS A 51 8.33 10.07 23.06
CA CYS A 51 7.87 9.16 24.09
C CYS A 51 7.75 7.76 23.48
N ASN A 52 8.18 6.74 24.22
CA ASN A 52 8.13 5.33 23.81
C ASN A 52 6.78 4.67 24.11
N ASP A 53 5.73 5.44 24.42
CA ASP A 53 4.43 4.87 24.72
C ASP A 53 3.83 4.26 23.45
N THR A 54 3.46 2.99 23.52
CA THR A 54 2.86 2.28 22.39
C THR A 54 1.41 2.77 22.17
N TRP A 55 1.23 3.90 21.48
CA TRP A 55 -0.09 4.40 21.06
C TRP A 55 -0.89 3.39 20.22
N GLN A 56 -0.22 2.37 19.66
CA GLN A 56 -0.88 1.29 18.92
C GLN A 56 -1.96 0.55 19.73
N ASP A 57 -1.98 0.69 21.06
CA ASP A 57 -3.00 0.07 21.91
C ASP A 57 -4.37 0.80 21.90
N ASP A 58 -4.40 2.10 21.53
CA ASP A 58 -5.65 2.90 21.50
C ASP A 58 -6.48 2.68 20.22
N ALA A 59 -5.83 2.24 19.14
CA ALA A 59 -6.49 1.94 17.89
C ALA A 59 -6.90 0.47 17.86
N ALA A 60 -8.04 0.14 18.49
CA ALA A 60 -8.62 -1.20 18.41
C ALA A 60 -8.67 -1.65 16.93
N PRO A 61 -7.86 -2.65 16.52
CA PRO A 61 -7.68 -3.02 15.12
C PRO A 61 -9.01 -3.45 14.48
N GLU A 62 -9.94 -3.96 15.28
CA GLU A 62 -11.31 -4.28 14.91
C GLU A 62 -12.11 -3.04 14.49
N ALA A 63 -11.97 -1.92 15.20
CA ALA A 63 -12.67 -0.68 14.90
C ALA A 63 -12.17 -0.06 13.60
N LEU A 64 -10.86 -0.11 13.34
CA LEU A 64 -10.30 0.26 12.04
C LEU A 64 -10.82 -0.66 10.92
N GLN A 65 -10.83 -1.97 11.14
CA GLN A 65 -11.34 -2.93 10.17
C GLN A 65 -12.81 -2.69 9.80
N LEU A 66 -13.66 -2.34 10.76
CA LEU A 66 -15.07 -2.01 10.52
C LEU A 66 -15.22 -0.74 9.69
N ARG A 67 -14.46 0.32 10.00
CA ARG A 67 -14.45 1.58 9.24
C ARG A 67 -14.06 1.35 7.78
N PHE A 68 -13.01 0.58 7.54
CA PHE A 68 -12.58 0.22 6.20
C PHE A 68 -13.61 -0.64 5.47
N SER A 69 -14.25 -1.57 6.17
CA SER A 69 -15.31 -2.41 5.59
C SER A 69 -16.53 -1.58 5.17
N LEU A 70 -16.95 -0.61 5.98
CA LEU A 70 -18.04 0.32 5.64
C LEU A 70 -17.66 1.22 4.46
N ALA A 71 -16.46 1.84 4.49
CA ALA A 71 -15.98 2.67 3.40
C ALA A 71 -15.87 1.89 2.08
N GLY A 72 -15.36 0.65 2.14
CA GLY A 72 -15.30 -0.26 0.99
C GLY A 72 -16.70 -0.69 0.50
N GLY A 73 -17.67 -0.86 1.39
CA GLY A 73 -19.06 -1.12 1.02
C GLY A 73 -19.76 0.06 0.34
N MET A 74 -19.25 1.28 0.52
CA MET A 74 -19.73 2.51 -0.10
C MET A 74 -18.74 3.07 -1.14
N PHE A 75 -17.88 2.22 -1.70
CA PHE A 75 -16.79 2.65 -2.57
C PHE A 75 -17.25 3.41 -3.82
N ASP A 76 -18.43 3.09 -4.35
CA ASP A 76 -19.03 3.84 -5.46
C ASP A 76 -19.29 5.31 -5.11
N ALA A 77 -19.63 5.61 -3.86
CA ALA A 77 -19.82 6.99 -3.40
C ALA A 77 -18.48 7.74 -3.30
N ILE A 78 -17.40 7.07 -2.89
CA ILE A 78 -16.04 7.65 -2.89
C ILE A 78 -15.60 8.04 -4.32
N ARG A 79 -15.93 7.20 -5.29
CA ARG A 79 -15.57 7.40 -6.71
C ARG A 79 -16.47 8.40 -7.45
N ARG A 80 -17.49 8.95 -6.79
CA ARG A 80 -18.48 9.82 -7.41
C ARG A 80 -17.91 11.17 -7.87
N SER A 81 -16.82 11.62 -7.26
CA SER A 81 -16.11 12.83 -7.67
C SER A 81 -14.60 12.67 -7.53
N TYR A 82 -13.86 13.44 -8.33
CA TYR A 82 -12.41 13.51 -8.22
C TYR A 82 -11.96 14.02 -6.83
N GLN A 83 -12.71 14.94 -6.22
CA GLN A 83 -12.38 15.48 -4.90
C GLN A 83 -12.39 14.38 -3.84
N LEU A 84 -13.49 13.61 -3.76
CA LEU A 84 -13.59 12.47 -2.84
C LEU A 84 -12.52 11.41 -3.13
N THR A 85 -12.34 11.05 -4.39
CA THR A 85 -11.30 10.10 -4.81
C THR A 85 -9.92 10.55 -4.36
N SER A 86 -9.59 11.83 -4.55
CA SER A 86 -8.30 12.39 -4.17
C SER A 86 -8.12 12.44 -2.65
N ASP A 87 -9.13 12.82 -1.90
CA ASP A 87 -9.04 12.97 -0.44
C ASP A 87 -8.85 11.61 0.23
N TRP A 88 -9.63 10.62 -0.18
CA TRP A 88 -9.49 9.25 0.30
C TRP A 88 -8.13 8.64 -0.09
N ALA A 89 -7.69 8.78 -1.34
CA ALA A 89 -6.39 8.23 -1.75
C ALA A 89 -5.22 8.85 -0.97
N VAL A 90 -5.28 10.15 -0.67
CA VAL A 90 -4.30 10.85 0.17
C VAL A 90 -4.36 10.32 1.61
N LEU A 91 -5.55 10.19 2.20
CA LEU A 91 -5.71 9.65 3.55
C LEU A 91 -5.14 8.23 3.67
N LEU A 92 -5.50 7.33 2.74
CA LEU A 92 -5.00 5.94 2.74
C LEU A 92 -3.47 5.90 2.64
N THR A 93 -2.89 6.77 1.80
CA THR A 93 -1.43 6.90 1.67
C THR A 93 -0.79 7.41 2.96
N GLN A 94 -1.40 8.39 3.62
CA GLN A 94 -0.93 8.93 4.89
C GLN A 94 -0.95 7.90 6.02
N LEU A 95 -2.00 7.08 6.10
CA LEU A 95 -2.12 6.02 7.11
C LEU A 95 -0.96 5.01 7.01
N VAL A 96 -0.50 4.70 5.79
CA VAL A 96 0.69 3.85 5.57
C VAL A 96 1.98 4.62 5.85
N ALA A 97 2.09 5.85 5.36
CA ALA A 97 3.30 6.67 5.50
C ALA A 97 3.68 6.96 6.97
N HIS A 98 2.67 7.09 7.83
CA HIS A 98 2.84 7.29 9.27
C HIS A 98 2.68 6.01 10.10
N GLN A 99 2.73 4.84 9.45
CA GLN A 99 2.69 3.53 10.11
C GLN A 99 1.46 3.30 11.02
N VAL A 100 0.35 4.00 10.75
CA VAL A 100 -0.95 3.74 11.39
C VAL A 100 -1.49 2.39 10.93
N VAL A 101 -1.31 2.10 9.63
CA VAL A 101 -1.60 0.79 9.05
C VAL A 101 -0.31 0.26 8.40
N ASP A 102 0.18 -0.84 8.93
CA ASP A 102 1.45 -1.45 8.53
C ASP A 102 1.29 -2.96 8.27
N ALA A 103 2.05 -3.49 7.31
CA ALA A 103 2.03 -4.88 6.91
C ALA A 103 2.56 -5.84 7.99
N TYR A 104 3.41 -5.36 8.91
CA TYR A 104 4.10 -6.19 9.91
C TYR A 104 3.61 -5.96 11.33
N ASN A 105 2.62 -5.08 11.53
CA ASN A 105 2.00 -4.93 12.82
C ASN A 105 1.17 -6.19 13.13
N ASN A 106 1.59 -6.97 14.14
CA ASN A 106 1.02 -8.29 14.45
C ASN A 106 -0.51 -8.29 14.66
N SER A 107 -1.10 -7.20 15.15
CA SER A 107 -2.56 -7.08 15.35
C SER A 107 -3.28 -6.79 14.03
N LEU A 108 -2.73 -5.91 13.19
CA LEU A 108 -3.29 -5.49 11.90
C LEU A 108 -3.02 -6.49 10.76
N CYS A 109 -1.91 -7.21 10.82
CA CYS A 109 -1.58 -8.30 9.91
C CYS A 109 -2.60 -9.45 10.01
N ARG A 110 -3.18 -9.69 11.20
CA ARG A 110 -4.24 -10.69 11.39
C ARG A 110 -5.62 -10.25 10.87
N SER A 111 -5.82 -8.96 10.60
CA SER A 111 -7.10 -8.38 10.18
C SER A 111 -7.22 -8.13 8.67
N ASN A 112 -6.19 -8.44 7.88
CA ASN A 112 -6.12 -8.12 6.44
C ASN A 112 -6.37 -6.63 6.14
N LEU A 113 -6.17 -5.75 7.13
CA LEU A 113 -6.44 -4.31 6.98
C LEU A 113 -5.48 -3.68 5.98
N PHE A 114 -4.19 -4.04 6.08
CA PHE A 114 -3.16 -3.53 5.18
C PHE A 114 -3.47 -3.87 3.71
N THR A 115 -3.80 -5.12 3.41
CA THR A 115 -4.16 -5.52 2.04
C THR A 115 -5.43 -4.82 1.56
N THR A 116 -6.46 -4.72 2.42
CA THR A 116 -7.71 -3.99 2.10
C THR A 116 -7.43 -2.53 1.75
N LEU A 117 -6.55 -1.87 2.51
CA LEU A 117 -6.14 -0.49 2.26
C LEU A 117 -5.44 -0.37 0.91
N ILE A 118 -4.47 -1.25 0.63
CA ILE A 118 -3.72 -1.26 -0.63
C ILE A 118 -4.66 -1.50 -1.82
N ASP A 119 -5.60 -2.44 -1.71
CA ASP A 119 -6.57 -2.73 -2.76
C ASP A 119 -7.48 -1.53 -3.04
N MET A 120 -7.98 -0.86 -1.99
CA MET A 120 -8.76 0.37 -2.14
C MET A 120 -7.93 1.47 -2.81
N LEU A 121 -6.69 1.68 -2.38
CA LEU A 121 -5.80 2.70 -2.95
C LEU A 121 -5.48 2.42 -4.42
N ALA A 122 -5.12 1.18 -4.75
CA ALA A 122 -4.86 0.75 -6.12
C ALA A 122 -6.09 1.00 -7.01
N THR A 123 -7.28 0.64 -6.52
CA THR A 123 -8.54 0.83 -7.26
C THR A 123 -8.86 2.31 -7.48
N LEU A 124 -8.59 3.20 -6.52
CA LEU A 124 -8.76 4.64 -6.71
C LEU A 124 -7.78 5.20 -7.75
N ILE A 125 -6.51 4.77 -7.72
CA ILE A 125 -5.49 5.18 -8.71
C ILE A 125 -5.87 4.70 -10.11
N HIS A 126 -6.22 3.41 -10.25
CA HIS A 126 -6.58 2.83 -11.53
C HIS A 126 -7.88 3.39 -12.09
N SER A 127 -8.89 3.64 -11.24
CA SER A 127 -10.13 4.26 -11.71
C SER A 127 -9.92 5.69 -12.21
N THR A 128 -9.05 6.46 -11.55
CA THR A 128 -8.67 7.81 -12.02
C THR A 128 -7.93 7.76 -13.36
N LEU A 129 -7.16 6.70 -13.64
CA LEU A 129 -6.45 6.52 -14.91
C LEU A 129 -7.37 6.03 -16.03
N ALA A 130 -8.24 5.05 -15.73
CA ALA A 130 -9.09 4.36 -16.71
C ALA A 130 -10.19 5.27 -17.29
N ASP A 131 -10.62 6.28 -16.53
CA ASP A 131 -11.58 7.28 -16.98
C ASP A 131 -10.95 8.27 -18.01
N GLY A 132 -9.68 8.07 -18.37
CA GLY A 132 -8.79 8.95 -19.14
C GLY A 132 -9.07 9.19 -20.62
N GLY A 133 -10.31 9.05 -21.09
CA GLY A 133 -10.69 9.47 -22.45
C GLY A 133 -10.70 10.99 -22.64
N ASP A 134 -10.80 11.75 -21.54
CA ASP A 134 -10.85 13.22 -21.52
C ASP A 134 -9.56 13.84 -20.93
N ASP A 135 -9.12 14.98 -21.48
CA ASP A 135 -7.94 15.74 -21.04
C ASP A 135 -8.02 16.13 -19.55
N ASN A 136 -9.23 16.31 -19.01
CA ASN A 136 -9.45 16.58 -17.58
C ASN A 136 -9.03 15.39 -16.70
N ASN A 137 -9.33 14.16 -17.12
CA ASN A 137 -9.01 12.97 -16.34
C ASN A 137 -7.50 12.69 -16.33
N ARG A 138 -6.79 13.04 -17.42
CA ARG A 138 -5.32 13.03 -17.41
C ARG A 138 -4.73 14.00 -16.40
N LYS A 139 -5.30 15.21 -16.28
CA LYS A 139 -4.87 16.19 -15.25
C LYS A 139 -5.19 15.69 -13.84
N HIS A 140 -6.37 15.11 -13.61
CA HIS A 140 -6.75 14.51 -12.34
C HIS A 140 -5.77 13.42 -11.91
N TYR A 141 -5.42 12.49 -12.80
CA TYR A 141 -4.43 11.46 -12.52
C TYR A 141 -3.06 12.03 -12.17
N GLN A 142 -2.57 13.00 -12.96
CA GLN A 142 -1.29 13.66 -12.69
C GLN A 142 -1.28 14.40 -11.34
N ASN A 143 -2.38 15.07 -10.99
CA ASN A 143 -2.51 15.80 -9.74
C ASN A 143 -2.58 14.86 -8.54
N LEU A 144 -3.36 13.79 -8.64
CA LEU A 144 -3.41 12.73 -7.65
C LEU A 144 -2.00 12.18 -7.42
N MET A 145 -1.29 11.84 -8.50
CA MET A 145 0.05 11.28 -8.39
C MET A 145 1.05 12.20 -7.70
N LYS A 146 0.98 13.52 -7.96
CA LYS A 146 1.80 14.51 -7.25
C LYS A 146 1.48 14.54 -5.75
N LYS A 147 0.21 14.47 -5.37
CA LYS A 147 -0.21 14.41 -3.96
C LYS A 147 0.32 13.14 -3.29
N LEU A 148 0.14 11.97 -3.90
CA LEU A 148 0.59 10.70 -3.32
C LEU A 148 2.12 10.66 -3.14
N LYS A 149 2.87 11.12 -4.15
CA LYS A 149 4.34 11.25 -4.06
C LYS A 149 4.77 12.19 -2.94
N LYS A 150 4.05 13.30 -2.74
CA LYS A 150 4.32 14.27 -1.67
C LYS A 150 4.12 13.65 -0.29
N GLU A 151 3.03 12.90 -0.08
CA GLU A 151 2.75 12.26 1.22
C GLU A 151 3.78 11.17 1.56
N ILE A 152 4.24 10.42 0.56
CA ILE A 152 5.27 9.41 0.73
C ILE A 152 6.63 10.05 1.04
N GLY A 153 6.99 11.13 0.35
CA GLY A 153 8.27 11.85 0.55
C GLY A 153 9.48 10.91 0.51
N ASP A 154 10.39 11.07 1.47
CA ASP A 154 11.59 10.25 1.65
C ASP A 154 11.40 9.11 2.66
N ARG A 155 10.15 8.70 2.93
CA ARG A 155 9.87 7.62 3.89
C ARG A 155 10.23 6.27 3.30
N HIS A 156 10.74 5.37 4.13
CA HIS A 156 11.17 4.03 3.73
C HIS A 156 10.50 2.98 4.63
N GLY A 157 10.48 1.73 4.17
CA GLY A 157 9.85 0.61 4.86
C GLY A 157 9.04 -0.24 3.88
N PRO A 158 8.77 -1.52 4.18
CA PRO A 158 8.18 -2.39 3.18
C PRO A 158 6.71 -2.05 2.89
N SER A 159 5.96 -1.53 3.87
CA SER A 159 4.59 -1.03 3.64
C SER A 159 4.56 0.21 2.77
N VAL A 160 5.48 1.15 3.00
CA VAL A 160 5.66 2.33 2.14
C VAL A 160 6.08 1.91 0.74
N GLN A 161 6.89 0.86 0.62
CA GLN A 161 7.30 0.30 -0.66
C GLN A 161 6.10 -0.26 -1.45
N SER A 162 5.14 -0.93 -0.81
CA SER A 162 3.91 -1.36 -1.45
C SER A 162 3.12 -0.20 -2.06
N VAL A 163 3.07 0.95 -1.38
CA VAL A 163 2.43 2.16 -1.94
C VAL A 163 3.26 2.75 -3.09
N ARG A 164 4.60 2.78 -2.96
CA ARG A 164 5.50 3.27 -4.03
C ARG A 164 5.33 2.46 -5.33
N GLN A 165 5.06 1.16 -5.24
CA GLN A 165 4.80 0.29 -6.40
C GLN A 165 3.52 0.66 -7.16
N LEU A 166 2.57 1.36 -6.53
CA LEU A 166 1.34 1.85 -7.19
C LEU A 166 1.57 3.16 -7.97
N LEU A 167 2.72 3.83 -7.76
CA LEU A 167 3.01 5.12 -8.37
C LEU A 167 3.80 4.92 -9.68
N PRO A 168 3.59 5.75 -10.73
CA PRO A 168 4.41 5.74 -11.92
C PRO A 168 5.87 5.88 -11.56
N LEU A 169 6.62 4.92 -12.09
CA LEU A 169 8.07 4.91 -12.09
C LEU A 169 8.56 6.25 -12.61
N SER A 170 9.48 6.88 -11.88
CA SER A 170 10.08 8.11 -12.38
C SER A 170 10.86 7.77 -13.65
N LYS A 171 10.84 8.65 -14.65
CA LYS A 171 11.63 8.45 -15.89
C LYS A 171 13.13 8.29 -15.61
N ASN A 172 13.58 8.74 -14.45
CA ASN A 172 14.97 8.70 -14.01
C ASN A 172 15.19 7.65 -12.90
N THR A 173 14.24 6.74 -12.66
CA THR A 173 14.44 5.67 -11.69
C THR A 173 15.47 4.70 -12.27
N ILE A 174 16.66 4.69 -11.68
CA ILE A 174 17.74 3.77 -12.05
C ILE A 174 17.72 2.61 -11.05
N ILE A 175 17.58 1.39 -11.57
CA ILE A 175 17.66 0.15 -10.79
C ILE A 175 19.05 -0.45 -11.00
N GLU A 176 19.67 -0.90 -9.91
CA GLU A 176 20.93 -1.65 -9.99
C GLU A 176 20.62 -3.14 -10.14
N VAL A 177 20.92 -3.68 -11.32
CA VAL A 177 20.85 -5.11 -11.61
C VAL A 177 22.21 -5.71 -11.36
N ILE A 178 22.25 -6.71 -10.49
CA ILE A 178 23.47 -7.43 -10.13
C ILE A 178 23.36 -8.84 -10.72
N ALA A 179 24.24 -9.16 -11.67
CA ALA A 179 24.39 -10.50 -12.17
C ALA A 179 25.36 -11.27 -11.27
N CYS A 180 25.00 -12.50 -10.95
CA CYS A 180 25.79 -13.40 -10.13
C CYS A 180 25.87 -14.77 -10.80
N GLU A 181 27.02 -15.44 -10.70
CA GLU A 181 27.19 -16.83 -11.08
C GLU A 181 27.55 -17.71 -9.88
N PRO A 182 27.23 -19.01 -9.93
CA PRO A 182 27.63 -19.94 -8.88
C PRO A 182 29.16 -20.06 -8.80
N LEU A 183 29.73 -19.73 -7.64
CA LEU A 183 31.12 -19.97 -7.32
C LEU A 183 31.27 -21.42 -6.82
N GLY A 184 32.15 -22.19 -7.48
CA GLY A 184 32.51 -23.55 -7.05
C GLY A 184 31.85 -24.71 -7.81
N CYS A 185 31.14 -24.46 -8.92
CA CYS A 185 30.73 -25.54 -9.80
C CYS A 185 31.93 -26.10 -10.58
N LEU A 186 32.46 -27.25 -10.15
CA LEU A 186 33.38 -28.02 -10.96
C LEU A 186 32.63 -28.56 -12.19
N VAL A 187 33.17 -28.26 -13.37
CA VAL A 187 32.73 -28.84 -14.63
C VAL A 187 33.76 -29.86 -15.09
N ASP A 188 33.30 -30.99 -15.61
CA ASP A 188 34.21 -31.98 -16.21
C ASP A 188 34.83 -31.43 -17.51
N GLN A 189 35.79 -32.16 -18.09
CA GLN A 189 36.42 -31.80 -19.37
C GLN A 189 35.44 -31.77 -20.55
N LYS A 190 34.18 -32.16 -20.35
CA LYS A 190 33.08 -32.17 -21.32
C LYS A 190 32.00 -31.12 -21.00
N GLY A 191 32.20 -30.29 -19.97
CA GLY A 191 31.29 -29.22 -19.56
C GLY A 191 30.11 -29.64 -18.66
N ASN A 192 30.04 -30.88 -18.20
CA ASN A 192 28.97 -31.34 -17.32
C ASN A 192 29.21 -30.90 -15.87
N LYS A 193 28.15 -30.48 -15.17
CA LYS A 193 28.21 -30.12 -13.75
C LYS A 193 28.53 -31.38 -12.91
N ILE A 194 29.64 -31.36 -12.20
CA ILE A 194 30.02 -32.44 -11.27
C ILE A 194 29.39 -32.10 -9.90
N THR A 195 28.33 -32.81 -9.53
CA THR A 195 27.75 -32.74 -8.18
C THR A 195 28.46 -33.75 -7.28
N GLY A 196 29.10 -33.31 -6.20
CA GLY A 196 29.59 -34.23 -5.15
C GLY A 196 31.09 -34.14 -4.80
N PHE A 197 31.83 -33.14 -5.28
CA PHE A 197 33.18 -32.88 -4.77
C PHE A 197 33.13 -31.92 -3.58
N ASP A 198 33.17 -32.52 -2.40
CA ASP A 198 33.37 -31.83 -1.13
C ASP A 198 34.75 -31.16 -1.13
N SER A 199 34.77 -29.84 -1.07
CA SER A 199 36.00 -29.10 -0.86
C SER A 199 35.69 -27.83 -0.08
N ASP A 200 36.43 -27.63 1.00
CA ASP A 200 36.44 -26.53 1.97
C ASP A 200 36.66 -25.12 1.36
N LYS A 201 36.11 -24.82 0.18
CA LYS A 201 36.29 -23.56 -0.55
C LYS A 201 34.93 -22.97 -0.89
N LYS A 202 34.47 -22.09 0.01
CA LYS A 202 33.44 -21.04 -0.17
C LYS A 202 32.47 -21.30 -1.34
N GLN A 203 31.47 -22.15 -1.10
CA GLN A 203 30.25 -22.15 -1.91
C GLN A 203 29.59 -20.77 -1.81
N GLY A 204 29.20 -20.17 -2.93
CA GLY A 204 28.58 -18.85 -2.92
C GLY A 204 28.23 -18.34 -4.31
N LEU A 205 27.73 -17.12 -4.37
CA LEU A 205 27.51 -16.40 -5.61
C LEU A 205 28.68 -15.44 -5.83
N ARG A 206 29.32 -15.50 -6.99
CA ARG A 206 30.27 -14.48 -7.44
C ARG A 206 29.51 -13.44 -8.25
N LEU A 207 29.63 -12.18 -7.85
CA LEU A 207 29.15 -11.05 -8.64
C LEU A 207 29.94 -10.99 -9.95
N THR A 208 29.24 -11.14 -11.07
CA THR A 208 29.84 -11.14 -12.41
C THR A 208 29.67 -9.80 -13.10
N ASP A 209 28.52 -9.15 -12.88
CA ASP A 209 28.23 -7.86 -13.49
C ASP A 209 27.34 -7.01 -12.58
N LYS A 210 27.45 -5.70 -12.74
CA LYS A 210 26.59 -4.72 -12.09
C LYS A 210 26.23 -3.64 -13.10
N GLN A 211 24.96 -3.61 -13.48
CA GLN A 211 24.44 -2.62 -14.42
C GLN A 211 23.43 -1.69 -13.74
N ARG A 212 23.51 -0.41 -14.10
CA ARG A 212 22.47 0.58 -13.81
C ARG A 212 21.57 0.66 -15.02
N VAL A 213 20.34 0.17 -14.87
CA VAL A 213 19.33 0.17 -15.93
C VAL A 213 18.18 1.08 -15.53
N SER A 214 17.56 1.70 -16.52
CA SER A 214 16.31 2.43 -16.26
C SER A 214 15.24 1.44 -15.85
N SER A 215 14.39 1.80 -14.90
CA SER A 215 13.23 0.97 -14.53
C SER A 215 12.28 0.72 -15.71
N TRP A 216 12.35 1.53 -16.77
CA TRP A 216 11.57 1.36 -18.00
C TRP A 216 12.16 0.31 -18.95
N GLU A 217 13.41 -0.08 -18.80
CA GLU A 217 14.06 -1.11 -19.62
C GLU A 217 13.80 -2.53 -19.07
N LEU A 218 13.22 -2.64 -17.87
CA LEU A 218 12.95 -3.88 -17.15
C LEU A 218 11.47 -4.32 -17.18
N VAL A 219 10.58 -3.51 -17.76
CA VAL A 219 9.13 -3.75 -17.87
C VAL A 219 8.79 -4.03 -19.32
#